data_AF-A0A212CTD6-F1
#
_entry.id   AF-A0A212CTD6-F1
#
_cell.length_a   1.000
_cell.length_b   1.000
_cell.length_c   1.000
_cell.angle_alpha   90.00
_cell.angle_beta   90.00
_cell.angle_gamma   90.00
#
_symmetry.space_group_name_H-M   'P 1'
#
loop_
_entity.id
_entity.type
_entity.pdbx_description
1 polymer ?
#
loop_
_entity_poly.entity_id
_entity_poly.type
_entity_poly.pdbx_seq_one_letter_code
_entity_poly.pdbx_strand_id
1 'polypeptide(L)'
;QLRFWNPDDLKASQSGSLAPQDWIEEKLQEVCEDLGITRDGHLNRKKLVSICEQYGLQNVDGEMLEEVFHNLDPDGMMSVEDFFYGLFKNGKPLTPSASTPYRQLKRHISMQSFDESGRRTTTPSAMMSTIGFRVFSCLDDGMGYASVERILDTWQEEGIENSQEILKALDFSLDGNVNLTELTLALENELLVTKNSIHQAALASFKAEIRHLLERVDQMLREKEKLRSDLDKAEKLKSLMASEVDDHHAAIERRNEYNLRKLDEEYKERIAALKNEFRKEREQILQQVGKQRLELEQEIEKAKTEENYIRDRLALSL
;
A
#
# COMPACT_ATOMS: atom_id res chain seq x y z
N GLN A 1 -26.28 13.51 -29.44
CA GLN A 1 -26.69 13.16 -28.06
C GLN A 1 -26.37 11.68 -27.84
N LEU A 2 -25.24 11.39 -27.18
CA LEU A 2 -24.82 10.02 -26.89
C LEU A 2 -25.42 9.61 -25.55
N ARG A 3 -26.34 8.63 -25.57
CA ARG A 3 -26.89 8.01 -24.37
C ARG A 3 -25.78 7.21 -23.69
N PHE A 4 -25.35 7.66 -22.53
CA PHE A 4 -24.48 6.88 -21.65
C PHE A 4 -25.27 5.69 -21.08
N TRP A 5 -24.62 4.53 -21.16
CA TRP A 5 -25.02 3.29 -20.51
C TRP A 5 -25.28 3.52 -19.01
N ASN A 6 -26.41 3.01 -18.50
CA ASN A 6 -26.73 2.97 -17.08
C ASN A 6 -26.51 1.53 -16.58
N PRO A 7 -25.61 1.27 -15.62
CA PRO A 7 -25.33 -0.09 -15.15
C PRO A 7 -26.32 -0.60 -14.10
N ASP A 8 -27.38 0.14 -13.77
CA ASP A 8 -28.39 -0.26 -12.77
C ASP A 8 -29.62 -0.97 -13.36
N ASP A 9 -29.44 -1.84 -14.36
CA ASP A 9 -30.47 -2.83 -14.71
C ASP A 9 -30.40 -3.99 -13.71
N LEU A 10 -31.18 -3.87 -12.63
CA LEU A 10 -31.36 -4.84 -11.54
C LEU A 10 -32.02 -6.18 -11.98
N LYS A 11 -31.78 -6.64 -13.21
CA LYS A 11 -32.26 -7.93 -13.73
C LYS A 11 -31.19 -8.82 -14.36
N ALA A 12 -29.91 -8.59 -14.06
CA ALA A 12 -28.88 -9.61 -14.31
C ALA A 12 -28.84 -10.59 -13.13
N SER A 13 -29.30 -11.82 -13.34
CA SER A 13 -29.13 -12.92 -12.38
C SER A 13 -27.64 -13.13 -12.10
N GLN A 14 -27.21 -12.84 -10.87
CA GLN A 14 -25.89 -13.22 -10.38
C GLN A 14 -25.90 -14.73 -10.08
N SER A 15 -25.51 -15.53 -11.07
CA SER A 15 -25.05 -16.90 -10.85
C SER A 15 -23.60 -16.85 -10.39
N GLY A 16 -23.42 -16.75 -9.07
CA GLY A 16 -22.14 -16.81 -8.35
C GLY A 16 -22.44 -17.05 -6.88
N SER A 17 -22.88 -18.27 -6.56
CA SER A 17 -23.34 -18.67 -5.22
C SER A 17 -22.15 -18.79 -4.25
N LEU A 18 -21.93 -17.79 -3.40
CA LEU A 18 -21.25 -17.99 -2.12
C LEU A 18 -22.21 -18.78 -1.22
N ALA A 19 -21.84 -19.98 -0.79
CA ALA A 19 -22.61 -20.72 0.20
C ALA A 19 -22.67 -19.89 1.50
N PRO A 20 -23.84 -19.74 2.15
CA PRO A 20 -23.93 -19.09 3.46
C PRO A 20 -22.94 -19.73 4.44
N GLN A 21 -22.23 -18.92 5.21
CA GLN A 21 -21.22 -19.42 6.17
C GLN A 21 -21.83 -20.42 7.17
N ASP A 22 -23.11 -20.27 7.48
CA ASP A 22 -23.89 -21.18 8.32
C ASP A 22 -24.04 -22.59 7.69
N TRP A 23 -24.14 -22.68 6.36
CA TRP A 23 -24.23 -23.96 5.64
C TRP A 23 -22.89 -24.70 5.62
N ILE A 24 -21.78 -23.97 5.54
CA ILE A 24 -20.43 -24.55 5.57
C ILE A 24 -20.17 -25.18 6.94
N GLU A 25 -20.54 -24.48 8.01
CA GLU A 25 -20.41 -24.99 9.38
C GLU A 25 -21.34 -26.19 9.64
N GLU A 26 -22.59 -26.17 9.16
CA GLU A 26 -23.51 -27.30 9.26
C GLU A 26 -22.96 -28.55 8.55
N LYS A 27 -22.42 -28.39 7.34
CA LYS A 27 -21.83 -29.50 6.58
C LYS A 27 -20.53 -30.01 7.16
N LEU A 28 -19.67 -29.11 7.65
CA LEU A 28 -18.45 -29.48 8.35
C LEU A 28 -18.77 -30.32 9.58
N GLN A 29 -19.79 -29.92 10.35
CA GLN A 29 -20.23 -30.66 11.53
C GLN A 29 -20.80 -32.04 11.17
N GLU A 30 -21.64 -32.14 10.15
CA GLU A 30 -22.19 -33.42 9.65
C GLU A 30 -21.08 -34.41 9.26
N VAL A 31 -20.06 -33.94 8.53
CA VAL A 31 -18.91 -34.78 8.13
C VAL A 31 -18.07 -35.22 9.32
N CYS A 32 -17.87 -34.34 10.31
CA CYS A 32 -17.13 -34.68 11.53
C CYS A 32 -17.87 -35.75 12.35
N GLU A 33 -19.20 -35.62 12.47
CA GLU A 33 -20.05 -36.57 13.20
C GLU A 33 -20.10 -37.94 12.51
N ASP A 34 -20.27 -37.97 11.19
CA ASP A 34 -20.37 -39.23 10.42
C ASP A 34 -19.05 -40.00 10.37
N LEU A 35 -17.91 -39.30 10.33
CA LEU A 35 -16.58 -39.91 10.32
C LEU A 35 -16.04 -40.19 11.72
N GLY A 36 -16.71 -39.71 12.78
CA GLY A 36 -16.27 -39.84 14.17
C GLY A 36 -14.94 -39.17 14.45
N ILE A 37 -14.62 -38.09 13.73
CA ILE A 37 -13.36 -37.34 13.83
C ILE A 37 -13.64 -35.93 14.34
N THR A 38 -12.65 -35.34 14.99
CA THR A 38 -12.70 -33.93 15.40
C THR A 38 -12.41 -33.00 14.21
N ARG A 39 -12.75 -31.71 14.31
CA ARG A 39 -12.56 -30.71 13.25
C ARG A 39 -11.10 -30.57 12.79
N ASP A 40 -10.18 -30.75 13.75
CA ASP A 40 -8.72 -30.81 13.57
C ASP A 40 -8.20 -32.19 13.14
N GLY A 41 -9.10 -33.15 12.87
CA GLY A 41 -8.75 -34.47 12.38
C GLY A 41 -8.09 -34.41 11.01
N HIS A 42 -6.88 -34.94 10.90
CA HIS A 42 -6.11 -34.90 9.65
C HIS A 42 -6.50 -36.09 8.76
N LEU A 43 -6.95 -35.79 7.55
CA LEU A 43 -7.33 -36.79 6.55
C LEU A 43 -6.37 -36.77 5.37
N ASN A 44 -6.17 -37.94 4.77
CA ASN A 44 -5.41 -38.06 3.54
C ASN A 44 -6.23 -37.60 2.33
N ARG A 45 -5.53 -37.22 1.25
CA ARG A 45 -6.14 -36.78 -0.02
C ARG A 45 -7.26 -37.70 -0.52
N LYS A 46 -7.10 -39.02 -0.42
CA LYS A 46 -8.10 -39.98 -0.91
C LYS A 46 -9.42 -39.91 -0.12
N LYS A 47 -9.33 -39.73 1.20
CA LYS A 47 -10.50 -39.57 2.07
C LYS A 47 -11.18 -38.21 1.84
N LEU A 48 -10.41 -37.14 1.65
CA LEU A 48 -10.95 -35.80 1.36
C LEU A 48 -11.72 -35.76 0.04
N VAL A 49 -11.22 -36.41 -1.02
CA VAL A 49 -11.94 -36.55 -2.29
C VAL A 49 -13.23 -37.36 -2.12
N SER A 50 -13.20 -38.44 -1.33
CA SER A 50 -14.39 -39.25 -1.03
C SER A 50 -15.47 -38.44 -0.30
N ILE A 51 -15.09 -37.49 0.54
CA ILE A 51 -16.04 -36.58 1.22
C ILE A 51 -16.73 -35.67 0.19
N CYS A 52 -15.99 -35.13 -0.79
CA CYS A 52 -16.60 -34.33 -1.85
C CYS A 52 -17.65 -35.10 -2.65
N GLU A 53 -17.36 -36.37 -2.95
CA GLU A 53 -18.28 -37.25 -3.71
C GLU A 53 -19.52 -37.63 -2.89
N GLN A 54 -19.34 -37.97 -1.60
CA GLN A 54 -20.40 -38.45 -0.71
C GLN A 54 -21.34 -37.34 -0.25
N TYR A 55 -20.82 -36.15 0.08
CA TYR A 55 -21.59 -35.03 0.63
C TYR A 55 -22.05 -34.02 -0.44
N GLY A 56 -21.95 -34.41 -1.71
CA GLY A 56 -22.51 -33.63 -2.83
C GLY A 56 -21.76 -32.33 -3.13
N LEU A 57 -20.47 -32.24 -2.82
CA LEU A 57 -19.61 -31.11 -3.19
C LEU A 57 -19.18 -31.17 -4.68
N GLN A 58 -20.06 -31.64 -5.56
CA GLN A 58 -19.79 -31.91 -6.98
C GLN A 58 -19.66 -30.64 -7.84
N ASN A 59 -19.93 -29.46 -7.28
CA ASN A 59 -19.78 -28.15 -7.94
C ASN A 59 -18.43 -27.48 -7.67
N VAL A 60 -17.47 -28.18 -7.06
CA VAL A 60 -16.12 -27.65 -6.85
C VAL A 60 -15.32 -27.82 -8.14
N ASP A 61 -14.82 -26.71 -8.70
CA ASP A 61 -13.93 -26.75 -9.86
C ASP A 61 -12.67 -27.58 -9.54
N GLY A 62 -12.29 -28.49 -10.44
CA GLY A 62 -11.13 -29.36 -10.24
C GLY A 62 -9.82 -28.59 -10.00
N GLU A 63 -9.69 -27.39 -10.57
CA GLU A 63 -8.55 -26.49 -10.31
C GLU A 63 -8.55 -25.96 -8.88
N MET A 64 -9.73 -25.65 -8.32
CA MET A 64 -9.88 -25.17 -6.94
C MET A 64 -9.53 -26.27 -5.94
N LEU A 65 -9.91 -27.51 -6.23
CA LEU A 65 -9.58 -28.67 -5.41
C LEU A 65 -8.06 -28.94 -5.39
N GLU A 66 -7.39 -28.84 -6.55
CA GLU A 66 -5.93 -28.98 -6.61
C GLU A 66 -5.19 -27.83 -5.91
N GLU A 67 -5.72 -26.59 -5.95
CA GLU A 67 -5.16 -25.45 -5.20
C GLU A 67 -5.22 -25.68 -3.69
N VAL A 68 -6.34 -26.22 -3.18
CA VAL A 68 -6.46 -26.58 -1.76
C VAL A 68 -5.48 -27.70 -1.42
N PHE A 69 -5.33 -28.72 -2.26
CA PHE A 69 -4.36 -29.79 -2.05
C PHE A 69 -2.89 -29.35 -2.17
N HIS A 70 -2.60 -28.17 -2.72
CA HIS A 70 -1.25 -27.62 -2.68
C HIS A 70 -0.82 -27.19 -1.27
N ASN A 71 -1.79 -26.94 -0.38
CA ASN A 71 -1.57 -26.58 1.02
C ASN A 71 -1.56 -27.81 1.96
N LEU A 72 -1.39 -29.03 1.42
CA LEU A 72 -1.24 -30.23 2.25
C LEU A 72 0.04 -30.17 3.09
N ASP A 73 -0.02 -30.73 4.29
CA ASP A 73 1.16 -30.90 5.15
C ASP A 73 2.21 -31.81 4.48
N PRO A 74 3.48 -31.77 4.94
CA PRO A 74 4.55 -32.64 4.43
C PRO A 74 4.21 -34.14 4.44
N ASP A 75 3.30 -34.55 5.33
CA ASP A 75 2.81 -35.93 5.46
C ASP A 75 1.63 -36.26 4.52
N GLY A 76 1.22 -35.32 3.66
CA GLY A 76 0.13 -35.49 2.70
C GLY A 76 -1.27 -35.55 3.32
N MET A 77 -1.42 -34.95 4.50
CA MET A 77 -2.67 -34.86 5.26
C MET A 77 -3.11 -33.40 5.42
N MET A 78 -4.40 -33.18 5.66
CA MET A 78 -4.98 -31.86 5.93
C MET A 78 -6.17 -32.02 6.85
N SER A 79 -6.39 -31.04 7.72
CA SER A 79 -7.54 -31.03 8.62
C SER A 79 -8.86 -30.86 7.82
N VAL A 80 -9.95 -31.44 8.33
CA VAL A 80 -11.27 -31.30 7.69
C VAL A 80 -11.69 -29.83 7.67
N GLU A 81 -11.38 -29.10 8.73
CA GLU A 81 -11.63 -27.66 8.84
C GLU A 81 -10.89 -26.87 7.74
N ASP A 82 -9.59 -27.08 7.58
CA ASP A 82 -8.80 -26.38 6.55
C ASP A 82 -9.24 -26.73 5.13
N PHE A 83 -9.70 -27.97 4.92
CA PHE A 83 -10.23 -28.41 3.64
C PHE A 83 -11.53 -27.68 3.27
N PHE A 84 -12.51 -27.62 4.19
CA PHE A 84 -13.78 -26.92 3.95
C PHE A 84 -13.57 -25.41 3.81
N TYR A 85 -12.73 -24.81 4.65
CA TYR A 85 -12.41 -23.39 4.52
C TYR A 85 -11.60 -23.11 3.25
N GLY A 86 -10.67 -23.96 2.85
CA GLY A 86 -9.97 -23.81 1.56
C GLY A 86 -10.92 -23.87 0.38
N LEU A 87 -11.89 -24.79 0.39
CA LEU A 87 -12.84 -24.98 -0.70
C LEU A 87 -13.91 -23.90 -0.81
N PHE A 88 -14.32 -23.27 0.28
CA PHE A 88 -15.43 -22.30 0.25
C PHE A 88 -15.02 -20.87 0.55
N LYS A 89 -13.83 -20.65 1.12
CA LYS A 89 -13.28 -19.32 1.43
C LYS A 89 -12.35 -18.81 0.32
N ASN A 90 -11.88 -19.68 -0.59
CA ASN A 90 -11.06 -19.30 -1.76
C ASN A 90 -11.87 -18.92 -3.00
N GLY A 91 -13.20 -18.91 -2.93
CA GLY A 91 -13.99 -18.14 -3.87
C GLY A 91 -13.66 -16.66 -3.65
N LYS A 92 -12.64 -16.12 -4.32
CA LYS A 92 -12.41 -14.68 -4.40
C LYS A 92 -13.77 -14.07 -4.71
N PRO A 93 -14.38 -13.25 -3.83
CA PRO A 93 -15.45 -12.42 -4.30
C PRO A 93 -14.84 -11.61 -5.44
N LEU A 94 -15.42 -11.69 -6.64
CA LEU A 94 -15.43 -10.54 -7.53
C LEU A 94 -16.12 -9.46 -6.72
N THR A 95 -15.32 -8.73 -5.95
CA THR A 95 -15.78 -7.81 -4.91
C THR A 95 -16.87 -6.93 -5.48
N PRO A 96 -18.12 -7.00 -4.96
CA PRO A 96 -19.06 -5.91 -5.15
C PRO A 96 -18.37 -4.68 -4.58
N SER A 97 -18.20 -3.69 -5.44
CA SER A 97 -17.44 -2.48 -5.15
C SER A 97 -18.15 -1.69 -4.05
N ALA A 98 -17.90 -2.03 -2.79
CA ALA A 98 -18.32 -1.26 -1.64
C ALA A 98 -17.35 -0.08 -1.49
N SER A 99 -17.92 1.10 -1.68
CA SER A 99 -17.29 2.41 -1.62
C SER A 99 -16.54 2.62 -0.30
N THR A 100 -15.22 2.54 -0.35
CA THR A 100 -14.35 3.27 0.57
C THR A 100 -13.83 4.51 -0.17
N PRO A 101 -13.84 5.71 0.47
CA PRO A 101 -13.36 6.96 -0.14
C PRO A 101 -11.94 6.86 -0.72
N TYR A 102 -11.15 5.96 -0.16
CA TYR A 102 -9.77 5.66 -0.55
C TYR A 102 -9.60 5.21 -2.01
N ARG A 103 -10.61 4.57 -2.63
CA ARG A 103 -10.55 4.17 -4.06
C ARG A 103 -11.01 5.25 -5.04
N GLN A 104 -11.76 6.27 -4.61
CA GLN A 104 -12.13 7.37 -5.51
C GLN A 104 -10.91 8.22 -5.86
N LEU A 105 -10.03 8.47 -4.88
CA LEU A 105 -8.77 9.18 -5.11
C LEU A 105 -7.89 8.41 -6.11
N LYS A 106 -7.83 7.07 -5.99
CA LYS A 106 -7.08 6.21 -6.92
C LYS A 106 -7.64 6.23 -8.35
N ARG A 107 -8.96 6.45 -8.53
CA ARG A 107 -9.60 6.58 -9.85
C ARG A 107 -9.37 7.97 -10.46
N HIS A 108 -9.39 9.03 -9.65
CA HIS A 108 -9.00 10.38 -10.09
C HIS A 108 -7.52 10.47 -10.49
N ILE A 109 -6.64 9.74 -9.80
CA ILE A 109 -5.20 9.67 -10.14
C ILE A 109 -4.97 8.80 -11.39
N SER A 110 -5.70 7.68 -11.55
CA SER A 110 -5.57 6.81 -12.72
C SER A 110 -6.20 7.36 -14.00
N MET A 111 -7.00 8.42 -13.91
CA MET A 111 -7.66 9.10 -15.04
C MET A 111 -7.06 10.48 -15.33
N GLN A 112 -5.97 10.88 -14.68
CA GLN A 112 -5.19 12.01 -15.15
C GLN A 112 -4.50 11.61 -16.45
N SER A 113 -5.16 12.04 -17.52
CA SER A 113 -4.71 12.16 -18.89
C SER A 113 -3.19 12.27 -19.00
N PHE A 114 -2.60 11.17 -19.47
CA PHE A 114 -1.40 11.20 -20.28
C PHE A 114 -1.72 12.04 -21.51
N ASP A 115 -1.41 13.33 -21.49
CA ASP A 115 -1.06 14.01 -22.71
C ASP A 115 -0.16 15.21 -22.43
N GLU A 116 0.70 15.47 -23.41
CA GLU A 116 1.43 16.72 -23.61
C GLU A 116 2.79 16.88 -22.92
N SER A 117 3.75 16.08 -23.37
CA SER A 117 4.92 16.73 -23.99
C SER A 117 4.99 16.33 -25.46
N GLY A 118 4.41 17.20 -26.28
CA GLY A 118 4.52 17.14 -27.72
C GLY A 118 5.98 17.28 -28.16
N ARG A 119 6.50 16.20 -28.75
CA ARG A 119 7.45 16.31 -29.86
C ARG A 119 7.00 15.36 -30.97
N ARG A 120 6.11 15.89 -31.82
CA ARG A 120 6.13 15.54 -33.25
C ARG A 120 7.46 16.06 -33.83
N THR A 121 7.93 15.38 -34.87
CA THR A 121 9.23 15.53 -35.57
C THR A 121 10.37 14.83 -34.81
N THR A 122 11.03 13.82 -35.35
CA THR A 122 11.46 13.62 -36.74
C THR A 122 11.36 12.15 -37.14
N THR A 123 11.01 11.92 -38.41
CA THR A 123 11.56 10.92 -39.33
C THR A 123 12.55 9.92 -38.72
N PRO A 124 12.50 8.60 -39.04
CA PRO A 124 13.69 7.78 -38.92
C PRO A 124 14.69 8.36 -39.92
N SER A 125 15.47 9.35 -39.44
CA SER A 125 16.58 9.89 -40.19
C SER A 125 17.49 8.71 -40.39
N ALA A 126 17.62 8.34 -41.67
CA ALA A 126 18.52 7.33 -42.16
C ALA A 126 19.97 7.76 -41.89
N MET A 127 20.35 7.72 -40.63
CA MET A 127 21.68 7.53 -40.13
C MET A 127 21.46 6.72 -38.87
N MET A 128 21.52 5.38 -39.00
CA MET A 128 22.33 4.66 -38.04
C MET A 128 23.56 5.53 -37.90
N SER A 129 23.67 6.27 -36.79
CA SER A 129 24.94 6.81 -36.41
C SER A 129 25.80 5.58 -36.47
N THR A 130 26.68 5.53 -37.47
CA THR A 130 27.92 4.82 -37.29
C THR A 130 28.40 5.39 -35.97
N ILE A 131 28.08 4.70 -34.88
CA ILE A 131 28.94 4.61 -33.73
C ILE A 131 30.19 4.02 -34.36
N GLY A 132 30.95 4.90 -35.02
CA GLY A 132 32.27 4.64 -35.53
C GLY A 132 32.98 4.11 -34.32
N PHE A 133 33.69 3.01 -34.51
CA PHE A 133 34.34 2.29 -33.45
C PHE A 133 35.36 3.23 -32.79
N ARG A 134 34.97 4.03 -31.78
CA ARG A 134 35.85 5.02 -31.15
C ARG A 134 36.74 4.30 -30.15
N VAL A 135 37.84 3.75 -30.64
CA VAL A 135 38.77 2.92 -29.85
C VAL A 135 39.56 3.73 -28.83
N PHE A 136 39.66 5.04 -29.04
CA PHE A 136 40.47 5.95 -28.22
C PHE A 136 39.64 6.89 -27.33
N SER A 137 38.41 6.52 -27.00
CA SER A 137 37.55 7.34 -26.14
C SER A 137 38.13 7.55 -24.73
N CYS A 138 39.03 6.68 -24.25
CA CYS A 138 39.77 6.85 -23.00
C CYS A 138 40.85 7.95 -23.06
N LEU A 139 41.35 8.27 -24.26
CA LEU A 139 42.37 9.31 -24.49
C LEU A 139 41.76 10.63 -24.92
N ASP A 140 40.52 10.61 -25.40
CA ASP A 140 39.77 11.79 -25.82
C ASP A 140 39.30 12.60 -24.60
N ASP A 141 39.84 13.81 -24.46
CA ASP A 141 39.42 14.79 -23.45
C ASP A 141 38.21 15.64 -23.91
N GLY A 142 37.63 15.29 -25.07
CA GLY A 142 36.52 15.99 -25.71
C GLY A 142 36.94 16.86 -26.89
N MET A 143 38.25 17.01 -27.15
CA MET A 143 38.76 17.76 -28.31
C MET A 143 38.93 16.88 -29.57
N GLY A 144 38.88 15.55 -29.45
CA GLY A 144 39.07 14.61 -30.56
C GLY A 144 40.53 14.37 -30.95
N TYR A 145 41.48 14.88 -30.17
CA TYR A 145 42.92 14.71 -30.37
C TYR A 145 43.58 14.15 -29.12
N ALA A 146 44.65 13.37 -29.29
CA ALA A 146 45.54 13.02 -28.19
C ALA A 146 47.00 13.23 -28.60
N SER A 147 47.84 13.62 -27.64
CA SER A 147 49.29 13.68 -27.83
C SER A 147 49.84 12.30 -28.18
N VAL A 148 50.81 12.26 -29.11
CA VAL A 148 51.45 11.01 -29.53
C VAL A 148 51.99 10.22 -28.34
N GLU A 149 52.63 10.89 -27.37
CA GLU A 149 53.17 10.25 -26.15
C GLU A 149 52.10 9.41 -25.42
N ARG A 150 50.93 10.00 -25.15
CA ARG A 150 49.81 9.30 -24.50
C ARG A 150 49.30 8.11 -25.30
N ILE A 151 49.29 8.18 -26.63
CA ILE A 151 48.88 7.06 -27.50
C ILE A 151 49.92 5.93 -27.40
N LEU A 152 51.22 6.27 -27.46
CA LEU A 152 52.30 5.32 -27.35
C LEU A 152 52.30 4.62 -25.98
N ASP A 153 52.11 5.38 -24.90
CA ASP A 153 52.01 4.85 -23.53
C ASP A 153 50.84 3.87 -23.43
N THR A 154 49.67 4.25 -23.95
CA THR A 154 48.47 3.40 -23.91
C THR A 154 48.66 2.12 -24.70
N TRP A 155 49.27 2.20 -25.89
CA TRP A 155 49.58 1.01 -26.69
C TRP A 155 50.62 0.12 -26.01
N GLN A 156 51.62 0.70 -25.35
CA GLN A 156 52.61 -0.06 -24.60
C GLN A 156 51.99 -0.77 -23.38
N GLU A 157 51.09 -0.13 -22.65
CA GLU A 157 50.32 -0.73 -21.55
C GLU A 157 49.46 -1.92 -22.03
N GLU A 158 48.89 -1.81 -23.24
CA GLU A 158 48.16 -2.89 -23.91
C GLU A 158 49.08 -3.93 -24.61
N GLY A 159 50.40 -3.83 -24.43
CA GLY A 159 51.39 -4.81 -24.88
C GLY A 159 51.87 -4.65 -26.33
N ILE A 160 51.63 -3.50 -26.97
CA ILE A 160 52.08 -3.19 -28.33
C ILE A 160 53.47 -2.54 -28.27
N GLU A 161 54.51 -3.35 -28.45
CA GLU A 161 55.91 -2.92 -28.34
C GLU A 161 56.38 -2.07 -29.55
N ASN A 162 55.80 -2.27 -30.74
CA ASN A 162 56.16 -1.58 -31.98
C ASN A 162 55.27 -0.37 -32.30
N SER A 163 54.74 0.29 -31.26
CA SER A 163 53.77 1.39 -31.36
C SER A 163 54.22 2.56 -32.26
N GLN A 164 55.48 2.95 -32.21
CA GLN A 164 56.06 4.00 -33.05
C GLN A 164 56.13 3.62 -34.54
N GLU A 165 56.42 2.35 -34.83
CA GLU A 165 56.51 1.84 -36.20
C GLU A 165 55.12 1.77 -36.84
N ILE A 166 54.11 1.39 -36.05
CA ILE A 166 52.71 1.35 -36.47
C ILE A 166 52.21 2.75 -36.83
N LEU A 167 52.46 3.77 -36.00
CA LEU A 167 52.05 5.14 -36.31
C LEU A 167 52.69 5.67 -37.61
N LYS A 168 53.99 5.40 -37.81
CA LYS A 168 54.68 5.75 -39.06
C LYS A 168 54.12 5.01 -40.27
N ALA A 169 53.80 3.72 -40.13
CA ALA A 169 53.24 2.91 -41.20
C ALA A 169 51.83 3.36 -41.61
N LEU A 170 51.09 3.99 -40.68
CA LEU A 170 49.79 4.59 -40.91
C LEU A 170 49.87 6.08 -41.34
N ASP A 171 51.07 6.57 -41.67
CA ASP A 171 51.36 7.95 -42.10
C ASP A 171 51.05 9.04 -41.05
N PHE A 172 51.12 8.71 -39.74
CA PHE A 172 51.00 9.70 -38.66
C PHE A 172 52.35 10.30 -38.24
N SER A 173 52.33 11.59 -37.91
CA SER A 173 53.47 12.28 -37.27
C SER A 173 53.72 11.70 -35.87
N LEU A 174 54.99 11.50 -35.52
CA LEU A 174 55.40 11.16 -34.15
C LEU A 174 55.50 12.40 -33.23
N ASP A 175 55.41 13.60 -33.81
CA ASP A 175 55.48 14.85 -33.08
C ASP A 175 54.10 15.53 -33.05
N GLY A 176 53.66 15.92 -31.85
CA GLY A 176 52.43 16.69 -31.63
C GLY A 176 51.21 15.86 -31.26
N ASN A 177 50.05 16.28 -31.78
CA ASN A 177 48.75 15.67 -31.49
C ASN A 177 48.22 14.93 -32.72
N VAL A 178 47.62 13.77 -32.48
CA VAL A 178 47.00 12.92 -33.50
C VAL A 178 45.49 13.01 -33.36
N ASN A 179 44.81 13.15 -34.50
CA ASN A 179 43.36 13.06 -34.56
C ASN A 179 42.92 11.61 -34.31
N LEU A 180 42.19 11.39 -33.21
CA LEU A 180 41.79 10.06 -32.76
C LEU A 180 40.81 9.37 -33.73
N THR A 181 40.01 10.18 -34.44
CA THR A 181 39.05 9.67 -35.43
C THR A 181 39.75 9.20 -36.70
N GLU A 182 40.77 9.93 -37.15
CA GLU A 182 41.58 9.54 -38.30
C GLU A 182 42.44 8.31 -37.98
N LEU A 183 43.05 8.27 -36.79
CA LEU A 183 43.83 7.11 -36.33
C LEU A 183 42.97 5.84 -36.24
N THR A 184 41.76 5.97 -35.69
CA THR A 184 40.77 4.90 -35.66
C THR A 184 40.48 4.38 -37.07
N LEU A 185 40.22 5.28 -38.02
CA LEU A 185 39.90 4.91 -39.41
C LEU A 185 41.09 4.25 -40.12
N ALA A 186 42.31 4.74 -39.88
CA ALA A 186 43.52 4.16 -40.45
C ALA A 186 43.73 2.71 -39.97
N LEU A 187 43.53 2.45 -38.68
CA LEU A 187 43.58 1.09 -38.12
C LEU A 187 42.47 0.19 -38.66
N GLU A 188 41.22 0.70 -38.76
CA GLU A 188 40.11 -0.05 -39.34
C GLU A 188 40.38 -0.42 -40.81
N ASN A 189 40.94 0.51 -41.60
CA ASN A 189 41.27 0.27 -43.01
C ASN A 189 42.35 -0.80 -43.16
N GLU A 190 43.41 -0.75 -42.36
CA GLU A 190 44.48 -1.76 -42.41
C GLU A 190 43.93 -3.15 -42.07
N LEU A 191 43.05 -3.24 -41.07
CA LEU A 191 42.39 -4.47 -40.68
C LEU A 191 41.46 -5.03 -41.78
N LEU A 192 40.75 -4.17 -42.52
CA LEU A 192 39.91 -4.57 -43.65
C LEU A 192 40.71 -5.07 -44.85
N VAL A 193 41.91 -4.53 -45.07
CA VAL A 193 42.81 -4.92 -46.17
C VAL A 193 43.51 -6.26 -45.90
N THR A 194 43.54 -6.73 -44.65
CA THR A 194 44.11 -8.05 -44.32
C THR A 194 43.35 -9.20 -45.01
N LYS A 195 44.08 -10.15 -45.61
CA LYS A 195 43.50 -11.33 -46.29
C LYS A 195 43.07 -12.44 -45.33
N ASN A 196 43.12 -12.21 -44.01
CA ASN A 196 42.90 -13.26 -43.02
C ASN A 196 41.43 -13.25 -42.54
N SER A 197 40.63 -14.13 -43.13
CA SER A 197 39.18 -14.24 -42.84
C SER A 197 38.86 -14.53 -41.38
N ILE A 198 39.76 -15.21 -40.65
CA ILE A 198 39.57 -15.50 -39.22
C ILE A 198 39.65 -14.21 -38.39
N HIS A 199 40.62 -13.34 -38.69
CA HIS A 199 40.77 -12.06 -37.99
C HIS A 199 39.61 -11.12 -38.31
N GLN A 200 39.14 -11.12 -39.56
CA GLN A 200 37.96 -10.36 -39.96
C GLN A 200 36.70 -10.82 -39.22
N ALA A 201 36.50 -12.14 -39.08
CA ALA A 201 35.38 -12.69 -38.32
C ALA A 201 35.45 -12.29 -36.83
N ALA A 202 36.63 -12.43 -36.20
CA ALA A 202 36.83 -12.04 -34.81
C ALA A 202 36.56 -10.54 -34.58
N LEU A 203 37.10 -9.67 -35.44
CA LEU A 203 36.87 -8.23 -35.38
C LEU A 203 35.38 -7.88 -35.55
N ALA A 204 34.70 -8.51 -36.53
CA ALA A 204 33.28 -8.30 -36.75
C ALA A 204 32.45 -8.73 -35.53
N SER A 205 32.80 -9.86 -34.91
CA SER A 205 32.16 -10.35 -33.68
C SER A 205 32.38 -9.40 -32.50
N PHE A 206 33.62 -8.95 -32.25
CA PHE A 206 33.89 -7.98 -31.18
C PHE A 206 33.18 -6.65 -31.42
N LYS A 207 33.15 -6.15 -32.67
CA LYS A 207 32.43 -4.92 -33.01
C LYS A 207 30.92 -5.06 -32.84
N ALA A 208 30.36 -6.25 -33.10
CA ALA A 208 28.95 -6.54 -32.85
C ALA A 208 28.64 -6.60 -31.35
N GLU A 209 29.49 -7.27 -30.58
CA GLU A 209 29.32 -7.38 -29.13
C GLU A 209 29.43 -6.02 -28.44
N ILE A 210 30.41 -5.19 -28.80
CA ILE A 210 30.58 -3.84 -28.22
C ILE A 210 29.35 -2.97 -28.52
N ARG A 211 28.80 -3.04 -29.75
CA ARG A 211 27.55 -2.34 -30.10
C ARG A 211 26.39 -2.82 -29.24
N HIS A 212 26.21 -4.14 -29.11
CA HIS A 212 25.16 -4.72 -28.28
C HIS A 212 25.27 -4.28 -26.81
N LEU A 213 26.49 -4.27 -26.25
CA LEU A 213 26.74 -3.86 -24.88
C LEU A 213 26.44 -2.37 -24.67
N LEU A 214 26.83 -1.49 -25.60
CA LEU A 214 26.51 -0.06 -25.53
C LEU A 214 24.99 0.18 -25.57
N GLU A 215 24.28 -0.47 -26.49
CA GLU A 215 22.82 -0.40 -26.57
C GLU A 215 22.14 -0.88 -25.27
N ARG A 216 22.70 -1.94 -24.67
CA ARG A 216 22.20 -2.48 -23.40
C ARG A 216 22.44 -1.52 -22.23
N VAL A 217 23.60 -0.88 -22.17
CA VAL A 217 23.90 0.16 -21.17
C VAL A 217 22.94 1.34 -21.32
N ASP A 218 22.72 1.83 -22.54
CA ASP A 218 21.78 2.93 -22.79
C ASP A 218 20.35 2.57 -22.39
N GLN A 219 19.91 1.33 -22.65
CA GLN A 219 18.61 0.84 -22.23
C GLN A 219 18.49 0.80 -20.70
N MET A 220 19.49 0.25 -20.01
CA MET A 220 19.54 0.21 -18.55
C MET A 220 19.53 1.61 -17.94
N LEU A 221 20.21 2.59 -18.56
CA LEU A 221 20.19 3.99 -18.11
C LEU A 221 18.79 4.60 -18.23
N ARG A 222 18.08 4.36 -19.33
CA ARG A 222 16.68 4.81 -19.50
C ARG A 222 15.74 4.18 -18.49
N GLU A 223 15.87 2.89 -18.24
CA GLU A 223 15.06 2.17 -17.25
C GLU A 223 15.34 2.66 -15.82
N LYS A 224 16.62 2.85 -15.48
CA LYS A 224 17.04 3.42 -14.19
C LYS A 224 16.43 4.80 -13.98
N GLU A 225 16.46 5.68 -14.98
CA GLU A 225 15.92 7.02 -14.85
C GLU A 225 14.39 7.01 -14.71
N LYS A 226 13.71 6.12 -15.45
CA LYS A 226 12.27 5.91 -15.30
C LYS A 226 11.92 5.43 -13.89
N LEU A 227 12.61 4.40 -13.38
CA LEU A 227 12.42 3.89 -12.03
C LEU A 227 12.69 4.96 -10.97
N ARG A 228 13.70 5.81 -11.18
CA ARG A 228 14.01 6.94 -10.29
C ARG A 228 12.86 7.96 -10.25
N SER A 229 12.33 8.35 -11.41
CA SER A 229 11.15 9.23 -11.49
C SER A 229 9.93 8.62 -10.80
N ASP A 230 9.67 7.33 -11.03
CA ASP A 230 8.52 6.65 -10.43
C ASP A 230 8.66 6.49 -8.91
N LEU A 231 9.88 6.27 -8.42
CA LEU A 231 10.20 6.28 -6.98
C LEU A 231 9.94 7.65 -6.36
N ASP A 232 10.42 8.74 -6.97
CA ASP A 232 10.19 10.11 -6.47
C ASP A 232 8.69 10.46 -6.41
N LYS A 233 7.90 10.04 -7.40
CA LYS A 233 6.43 10.20 -7.38
C LYS A 233 5.79 9.40 -6.25
N ALA A 234 6.22 8.15 -6.05
CA ALA A 234 5.71 7.29 -4.98
C ALA A 234 6.05 7.84 -3.59
N GLU A 235 7.27 8.36 -3.40
CA GLU A 235 7.71 8.99 -2.15
C GLU A 235 6.92 10.27 -1.85
N LYS A 236 6.67 11.11 -2.85
CA LYS A 236 5.80 12.30 -2.72
C LYS A 236 4.38 11.92 -2.32
N LEU A 237 3.79 10.93 -2.98
CA LEU A 237 2.44 10.45 -2.64
C LEU A 237 2.40 9.90 -1.21
N LYS A 238 3.38 9.07 -0.84
CA LYS A 238 3.50 8.54 0.53
C LYS A 238 3.59 9.66 1.57
N SER A 239 4.39 10.69 1.31
CA SER A 239 4.52 11.83 2.22
C SER A 239 3.22 12.62 2.35
N LEU A 240 2.49 12.82 1.25
CA LEU A 240 1.19 13.50 1.26
C LEU A 240 0.17 12.72 2.09
N MET A 241 0.11 11.40 1.89
CA MET A 241 -0.81 10.53 2.62
C MET A 241 -0.50 10.49 4.11
N ALA A 242 0.79 10.50 4.49
CA ALA A 242 1.18 10.59 5.90
C ALA A 242 0.69 11.91 6.52
N SER A 243 0.91 13.04 5.84
CA SER A 243 0.42 14.35 6.29
C SER A 243 -1.10 14.40 6.40
N GLU A 244 -1.82 13.82 5.44
CA GLU A 244 -3.30 13.79 5.46
C GLU A 244 -3.83 12.96 6.63
N VAL A 245 -3.19 11.83 6.94
CA VAL A 245 -3.52 11.01 8.12
C VAL A 245 -3.27 11.79 9.41
N ASP A 246 -2.13 12.48 9.52
CA ASP A 246 -1.81 13.30 10.69
C ASP A 246 -2.80 14.46 10.87
N ASP A 247 -3.16 15.15 9.78
CA ASP A 247 -4.16 16.23 9.80
C ASP A 247 -5.55 15.72 10.22
N HIS A 248 -5.93 14.53 9.75
CA HIS A 248 -7.18 13.90 10.11
C HIS A 248 -7.21 13.50 11.59
N HIS A 249 -6.15 12.89 12.10
CA HIS A 249 -6.01 12.57 13.52
C HIS A 249 -6.06 13.83 14.38
N ALA A 250 -5.33 14.89 14.00
CA ALA A 250 -5.36 16.17 14.70
C ALA A 250 -6.78 16.79 14.70
N ALA A 251 -7.54 16.64 13.62
CA ALA A 251 -8.92 17.11 13.54
C ALA A 251 -9.88 16.29 14.44
N ILE A 252 -9.71 14.97 14.47
CA ILE A 252 -10.48 14.08 15.35
C ILE A 252 -10.18 14.41 16.81
N GLU A 253 -8.90 14.53 17.18
CA GLU A 253 -8.48 14.86 18.54
C GLU A 253 -9.06 16.20 19.00
N ARG A 254 -8.95 17.25 18.16
CA ARG A 254 -9.56 18.56 18.45
C ARG A 254 -11.06 18.46 18.66
N ARG A 255 -11.78 17.67 17.85
CA ARG A 255 -13.23 17.46 17.99
C ARG A 255 -13.57 16.70 19.27
N ASN A 256 -12.82 15.64 19.58
CA ASN A 256 -13.03 14.83 20.78
C ASN A 256 -12.77 15.65 22.05
N GLU A 257 -11.69 16.43 22.07
CA GLU A 257 -11.33 17.28 23.19
C GLU A 257 -12.38 18.39 23.41
N TYR A 258 -12.91 18.97 22.33
CA TYR A 258 -14.04 19.90 22.41
C TYR A 258 -15.30 19.24 22.99
N ASN A 259 -15.66 18.06 22.49
CA ASN A 259 -16.83 17.31 22.98
C ASN A 259 -16.70 16.95 24.45
N LEU A 260 -15.50 16.51 24.89
CA LEU A 260 -15.23 16.16 26.27
C LEU A 260 -15.35 17.39 27.18
N ARG A 261 -14.78 18.54 26.77
CA ARG A 261 -14.92 19.81 27.50
C ARG A 261 -16.38 20.26 27.61
N LYS A 262 -17.14 20.16 26.52
CA LYS A 262 -18.56 20.51 26.52
C LYS A 262 -19.35 19.60 27.47
N LEU A 263 -19.10 18.29 27.44
CA LEU A 263 -19.77 17.34 28.31
C LEU A 263 -19.44 17.58 29.79
N ASP A 264 -18.17 17.87 30.11
CA ASP A 264 -17.74 18.23 31.46
C ASP A 264 -18.47 19.48 31.99
N GLU A 265 -18.62 20.50 31.14
CA GLU A 265 -19.35 21.72 31.52
C GLU A 265 -20.85 21.43 31.73
N GLU A 266 -21.49 20.65 30.85
CA GLU A 266 -22.89 20.24 31.03
C GLU A 266 -23.09 19.46 32.35
N TYR A 267 -22.15 18.59 32.73
CA TYR A 267 -22.22 17.88 34.02
C TYR A 267 -22.00 18.82 35.21
N LYS A 268 -21.07 19.78 35.12
CA LYS A 268 -20.88 20.80 36.15
C LYS A 268 -22.14 21.63 36.37
N GLU A 269 -22.79 22.06 35.30
CA GLU A 269 -24.05 22.81 35.34
C GLU A 269 -25.16 21.97 36.00
N ARG A 270 -25.33 20.70 35.59
CA ARG A 270 -26.32 19.79 36.20
C ARG A 270 -26.07 19.58 37.70
N ILE A 271 -24.82 19.38 38.10
CA ILE A 271 -24.45 19.24 39.52
C ILE A 271 -24.73 20.55 40.28
N ALA A 272 -24.44 21.71 39.68
CA ALA A 272 -24.74 23.00 40.30
C ALA A 272 -26.26 23.22 40.47
N ALA A 273 -27.06 22.84 39.47
CA ALA A 273 -28.52 22.89 39.53
C ALA A 273 -29.07 21.99 40.66
N LEU A 274 -28.65 20.72 40.71
CA LEU A 274 -29.06 19.78 41.77
C LEU A 274 -28.65 20.25 43.16
N LYS A 275 -27.43 20.79 43.32
CA LYS A 275 -26.99 21.39 44.59
C LYS A 275 -27.89 22.55 45.00
N ASN A 276 -28.36 23.34 44.04
CA ASN A 276 -29.24 24.46 44.31
C ASN A 276 -30.64 24.01 44.72
N GLU A 277 -31.20 23.00 44.05
CA GLU A 277 -32.49 22.39 44.41
C GLU A 277 -32.43 21.79 45.82
N PHE A 278 -31.39 21.01 46.13
CA PHE A 278 -31.20 20.45 47.48
C PHE A 278 -31.09 21.54 48.56
N ARG A 279 -30.42 22.67 48.27
CA ARG A 279 -30.39 23.81 49.20
C ARG A 279 -31.78 24.39 49.43
N LYS A 280 -32.58 24.55 48.38
CA LYS A 280 -33.96 25.06 48.49
C LYS A 280 -34.84 24.11 49.28
N GLU A 281 -34.79 22.80 49.00
CA GLU A 281 -35.54 21.80 49.75
C GLU A 281 -35.14 21.79 51.22
N ARG A 282 -33.84 21.85 51.53
CA ARG A 282 -33.35 21.95 52.91
C ARG A 282 -33.88 23.19 53.61
N GLU A 283 -33.90 24.34 52.93
CA GLU A 283 -34.44 25.59 53.48
C GLU A 283 -35.95 25.50 53.71
N GLN A 284 -36.71 24.89 52.79
CA GLN A 284 -38.14 24.64 52.95
C GLN A 284 -38.44 23.73 54.13
N ILE A 285 -37.69 22.64 54.30
CA ILE A 285 -37.82 21.74 55.45
C ILE A 285 -37.53 22.49 56.76
N LEU A 286 -36.46 23.29 56.80
CA LEU A 286 -36.12 24.10 57.98
C LEU A 286 -37.22 25.11 58.32
N GLN A 287 -37.81 25.77 57.32
CA GLN A 287 -38.93 26.69 57.51
C GLN A 287 -40.17 25.95 58.03
N GLN A 288 -40.50 24.78 57.47
CA GLN A 288 -41.64 23.98 57.91
C GLN A 288 -41.48 23.49 59.35
N VAL A 289 -40.30 22.96 59.71
CA VAL A 289 -39.97 22.54 61.08
C VAL A 289 -40.04 23.73 62.03
N GLY A 290 -39.54 24.90 61.62
CA GLY A 290 -39.64 26.13 62.41
C GLY A 290 -41.10 26.54 62.68
N LYS A 291 -41.96 26.44 61.67
CA LYS A 291 -43.39 26.73 61.80
C LYS A 291 -44.10 25.75 62.74
N GLN A 292 -43.89 24.45 62.57
CA GLN A 292 -44.46 23.42 63.45
C GLN A 292 -44.00 23.59 64.90
N ARG A 293 -42.73 23.96 65.12
CA ARG A 293 -42.22 24.25 66.47
C ARG A 293 -42.95 25.43 67.12
N LEU A 294 -43.15 26.52 66.38
CA LEU A 294 -43.87 27.69 66.87
C LEU A 294 -45.34 27.36 67.20
N GLU A 295 -46.01 26.57 66.36
CA GLU A 295 -47.38 26.10 66.60
C GLU A 295 -47.46 25.26 67.89
N LEU A 296 -46.55 24.31 68.07
CA LEU A 296 -46.46 23.50 69.30
C LEU A 296 -46.15 24.36 70.54
N GLU A 297 -45.25 25.34 70.45
CA GLU A 297 -44.96 26.28 71.53
C GLU A 297 -46.21 27.07 71.95
N GLN A 298 -47.03 27.51 70.98
CA GLN A 298 -48.31 28.19 71.25
C GLN A 298 -49.33 27.26 71.91
N GLU A 299 -49.46 26.02 71.46
CA GLU A 299 -50.35 25.03 72.07
C GLU A 299 -49.94 24.70 73.51
N ILE A 300 -48.64 24.55 73.77
CA ILE A 300 -48.10 24.36 75.12
C ILE A 300 -48.45 25.56 76.01
N GLU A 301 -48.25 26.77 75.53
CA GLU A 301 -48.54 27.96 76.32
C GLU A 301 -50.04 28.09 76.62
N LYS A 302 -50.89 27.81 75.63
CA LYS A 302 -52.34 27.73 75.83
C LYS A 302 -52.71 26.67 76.87
N ALA A 303 -52.17 25.46 76.75
CA ALA A 303 -52.41 24.39 77.71
C ALA A 303 -51.98 24.77 79.14
N LYS A 304 -50.84 25.46 79.31
CA LYS A 304 -50.41 25.99 80.61
C LYS A 304 -51.39 27.03 81.17
N THR A 305 -51.90 27.94 80.33
CA THR A 305 -52.87 28.94 80.79
C THR A 305 -54.18 28.30 81.23
N GLU A 306 -54.66 27.29 80.50
CA GLU A 306 -55.84 26.50 80.86
C GLU A 306 -55.62 25.70 82.15
N GLU A 307 -54.45 25.08 82.30
CA GLU A 307 -54.04 24.36 83.52
C GLU A 307 -54.04 25.30 84.74
N ASN A 308 -53.40 26.47 84.62
CA ASN A 308 -53.37 27.48 85.68
C ASN A 308 -54.79 27.95 86.05
N TYR A 309 -55.63 28.22 85.06
CA TYR A 309 -57.02 28.62 85.28
C TYR A 309 -57.82 27.56 86.04
N ILE A 310 -57.68 26.27 85.66
CA ILE A 310 -58.35 25.17 86.38
C ILE A 310 -57.80 25.05 87.80
N ARG A 311 -56.48 25.17 87.98
CA ARG A 311 -55.83 25.11 89.30
C ARG A 311 -56.32 26.21 90.22
N ASP A 312 -56.43 27.44 89.73
CA ASP A 312 -56.95 28.59 90.49
C ASP A 312 -58.41 28.37 90.88
N ARG A 313 -59.24 27.86 89.95
CA ARG A 313 -60.63 27.53 90.24
C ARG A 313 -60.78 26.42 91.29
N LEU A 314 -59.88 25.44 91.27
CA LEU A 314 -59.83 24.36 92.26
C LEU A 314 -59.42 24.89 93.63
N ALA A 315 -58.44 25.79 93.69
CA ALA A 315 -58.00 26.43 94.93
C ALA A 315 -59.09 27.30 95.58
N LEU A 316 -59.97 27.91 94.78
CA LEU A 316 -61.12 28.68 95.28
C LEU A 316 -62.32 27.82 95.74
N SER A 317 -62.31 26.51 95.45
CA SER A 317 -63.42 25.58 95.78
C SER A 317 -63.09 24.60 96.92
N LEU A 318 -61.90 24.71 97.51
CA LEU A 318 -61.43 24.02 98.72
C LEU A 318 -61.41 25.00 99.91
#